data_AF-A0A1Y6KQY4-F1
#
_entry.id   AF-A0A1Y6KQY4-F1
#
_cell.length_a   1.000
_cell.length_b   1.000
_cell.length_c   1.000
_cell.angle_alpha   90.00
_cell.angle_beta   90.00
_cell.angle_gamma   90.00
#
_symmetry.space_group_name_H-M   'P 1'
#
loop_
_entity.id
_entity.type
_entity.pdbx_description
1 polymer ?
#
loop_
_entity_poly.entity_id
_entity_poly.type
_entity_poly.pdbx_seq_one_letter_code
_entity_poly.pdbx_strand_id
1 'polypeptide(L)'
;MLRSQSSHPYFAHHRDLIHKIGVTGGDVSLRISNAKADPTFLFADVDIVATYKLININRTKLEALLHRFFATARLDVEIPDRFGRKVKPREWFLVPLHIIDEVVARIKDESITSYVYSPNTAALVKL
;
A
#
# COMPACT_ATOMS: atom_id res chain seq x y z
N MET A 1 -6.14 -0.85 -3.04
CA MET A 1 -4.95 -1.68 -2.75
C MET A 1 -4.52 -2.35 -4.02
N LEU A 2 -3.21 -2.36 -4.28
CA LEU A 2 -2.66 -2.94 -5.50
C LEU A 2 -1.55 -3.94 -5.20
N ARG A 3 -1.38 -4.92 -6.07
CA ARG A 3 -0.33 -5.95 -5.99
C ARG A 3 0.58 -5.84 -7.21
N SER A 4 1.88 -5.90 -7.01
CA SER A 4 2.85 -5.73 -8.11
C SER A 4 3.01 -7.01 -8.93
N GLN A 5 3.06 -6.88 -10.26
CA GLN A 5 3.50 -7.91 -11.19
C GLN A 5 5.01 -7.82 -11.50
N SER A 6 5.77 -7.01 -10.74
CA SER A 6 7.21 -6.91 -10.92
C SER A 6 7.89 -8.27 -10.79
N SER A 7 8.87 -8.53 -11.66
CA SER A 7 9.73 -9.72 -11.64
C SER A 7 10.91 -9.57 -10.68
N HIS A 8 11.09 -8.40 -10.06
CA HIS A 8 12.13 -8.20 -9.07
C HIS A 8 11.97 -9.21 -7.92
N PRO A 9 13.01 -9.99 -7.56
CA PRO A 9 12.88 -11.15 -6.68
C PRO A 9 12.14 -10.85 -5.37
N TYR A 10 12.42 -9.70 -4.76
CA TYR A 10 11.75 -9.27 -3.52
C TYR A 10 10.21 -9.22 -3.65
N PHE A 11 9.69 -8.68 -4.76
CA PHE A 11 8.25 -8.60 -5.00
C PHE A 11 7.67 -9.93 -5.48
N ALA A 12 8.40 -10.68 -6.31
CA ALA A 12 7.95 -11.96 -6.80
C ALA A 12 7.78 -13.01 -5.67
N HIS A 13 8.70 -13.04 -4.70
CA HIS A 13 8.66 -13.99 -3.58
C HIS A 13 7.61 -13.65 -2.52
N HIS A 14 7.24 -12.38 -2.36
CA HIS A 14 6.33 -11.92 -1.30
C HIS A 14 5.07 -11.26 -1.87
N ARG A 15 4.66 -11.63 -3.08
CA ARG A 15 3.62 -10.95 -3.86
C ARG A 15 2.29 -10.85 -3.11
N ASP A 16 1.94 -11.85 -2.31
CA ASP A 16 0.68 -11.89 -1.56
C ASP A 16 0.74 -11.14 -0.21
N LEU A 17 1.92 -10.69 0.20
CA LEU A 17 2.15 -9.95 1.45
C LEU A 17 2.50 -8.49 1.19
N ILE A 18 2.92 -8.15 -0.03
CA ILE A 18 3.30 -6.80 -0.42
C ILE A 18 2.14 -6.12 -1.14
N HIS A 19 1.69 -5.01 -0.55
CA HIS A 19 0.59 -4.23 -1.10
C HIS A 19 0.97 -2.76 -1.23
N LYS A 20 0.57 -2.16 -2.34
CA LYS A 20 0.54 -0.71 -2.50
C LYS A 20 -0.74 -0.15 -1.90
N ILE A 21 -0.59 0.80 -0.99
CA ILE A 21 -1.68 1.49 -0.31
C ILE A 21 -1.74 2.92 -0.81
N GLY A 22 -2.82 3.27 -1.50
CA GLY A 22 -3.07 4.62 -2.01
C GLY A 22 -4.56 4.92 -2.11
N VAL A 23 -4.90 6.20 -2.14
CA VAL A 23 -6.27 6.69 -2.27
C VAL A 23 -6.42 7.42 -3.60
N THR A 24 -7.53 7.20 -4.30
CA THR A 24 -7.85 7.92 -5.54
C THR A 24 -9.26 8.49 -5.48
N GLY A 25 -9.45 9.60 -6.18
CA GLY A 25 -10.76 10.24 -6.35
C GLY A 25 -11.53 9.82 -7.58
N GLY A 26 -10.87 9.19 -8.54
CA GLY A 26 -11.44 8.72 -9.80
C GLY A 26 -11.36 7.20 -9.92
N ASP A 27 -11.56 6.71 -11.14
CA ASP A 27 -11.49 5.28 -11.43
C ASP A 27 -10.07 4.73 -11.20
N VAL A 28 -9.97 3.63 -10.45
CA VAL A 28 -8.68 3.00 -10.11
C VAL A 28 -8.01 2.46 -11.37
N SER A 29 -8.77 1.86 -12.29
CA SER A 29 -8.28 1.29 -13.55
C SER A 29 -7.61 2.36 -14.41
N LEU A 30 -8.19 3.55 -14.48
CA LEU A 30 -7.59 4.69 -15.18
C LEU A 30 -6.26 5.11 -14.51
N ARG A 31 -6.19 5.14 -13.18
CA ARG A 31 -4.98 5.55 -12.45
C ARG A 31 -3.80 4.58 -12.67
N ILE A 32 -4.08 3.30 -12.87
CA ILE A 32 -3.07 2.24 -13.06
C ILE A 32 -2.79 1.90 -14.53
N SER A 33 -3.51 2.51 -15.48
CA SER A 33 -3.41 2.20 -16.91
C SER A 33 -1.99 2.32 -17.49
N ASN A 34 -1.15 3.17 -16.90
CA ASN A 34 0.24 3.37 -17.31
C ASN A 34 1.26 2.94 -16.23
N ALA A 35 0.91 1.98 -15.37
CA ALA A 35 1.72 1.55 -14.24
C ALA A 35 3.15 1.12 -14.64
N LYS A 36 3.30 0.42 -15.76
CA LYS A 36 4.60 0.01 -16.31
C LYS A 36 5.58 1.15 -16.57
N ALA A 37 5.10 2.36 -16.83
CA ALA A 37 5.96 3.52 -17.12
C ALA A 37 6.17 4.43 -15.91
N ASP A 38 5.49 4.18 -14.79
CA ASP A 38 5.49 5.04 -13.61
C ASP A 38 6.29 4.37 -12.46
N PRO A 39 7.34 5.04 -11.95
CA PRO A 39 8.19 4.47 -10.90
C PRO A 39 7.44 4.17 -9.60
N THR A 40 6.31 4.84 -9.35
CA THR A 40 5.48 4.58 -8.15
C THR A 40 4.83 3.20 -8.17
N PHE A 41 4.75 2.57 -9.35
CA PHE A 41 4.27 1.20 -9.55
C PHE A 41 5.39 0.22 -9.90
N LEU A 42 6.64 0.58 -9.59
CA LEU A 42 7.81 -0.29 -9.75
C LEU A 42 8.12 -0.66 -11.21
N PHE A 43 7.71 0.20 -12.15
CA PHE A 43 7.80 -0.07 -13.59
C PHE A 43 7.17 -1.41 -14.00
N ALA A 44 6.11 -1.82 -13.31
CA ALA A 44 5.41 -3.07 -13.54
C ALA A 44 3.89 -2.87 -13.61
N ASP A 45 3.19 -3.83 -14.22
CA ASP A 45 1.74 -3.90 -14.09
C ASP A 45 1.34 -4.16 -12.64
N VAL A 46 0.09 -3.85 -12.32
CA VAL A 46 -0.47 -4.06 -10.99
C VAL A 46 -1.88 -4.62 -11.06
N ASP A 47 -2.19 -5.52 -10.14
CA ASP A 47 -3.55 -6.02 -9.96
C ASP A 47 -4.29 -5.17 -8.91
N ILE A 48 -5.59 -4.98 -9.13
CA ILE A 48 -6.49 -4.47 -8.08
C ILE A 48 -6.89 -5.64 -7.18
N VAL A 49 -6.38 -5.66 -5.95
CA VAL A 49 -6.69 -6.73 -4.98
C VAL A 49 -7.83 -6.36 -4.02
N ALA A 50 -8.01 -5.07 -3.75
CA ALA A 50 -9.13 -4.58 -2.95
C ALA A 50 -9.41 -3.11 -3.23
N THR A 51 -10.69 -2.75 -3.21
CA THR A 51 -11.18 -1.37 -3.28
C THR A 51 -12.11 -1.10 -2.11
N TYR A 52 -11.89 0.02 -1.43
CA TYR A 52 -12.75 0.47 -0.34
C TYR A 52 -13.39 1.78 -0.76
N LYS A 53 -14.73 1.78 -0.85
CA LYS A 53 -15.48 3.00 -1.10
C LYS A 53 -15.55 3.79 0.19
N LEU A 54 -15.11 5.05 0.12
CA LEU A 54 -15.09 5.96 1.26
C LEU A 54 -15.96 7.17 0.90
N ILE A 55 -16.91 7.49 1.77
CA ILE A 55 -17.86 8.59 1.60
C ILE A 55 -17.63 9.57 2.76
N ASN A 56 -17.64 10.87 2.46
CA ASN A 56 -17.46 11.94 3.46
C ASN A 56 -16.12 11.89 4.23
N ILE A 57 -15.05 11.39 3.61
CA ILE A 57 -13.71 11.38 4.22
C ILE A 57 -12.73 12.26 3.44
N ASN A 58 -11.81 12.91 4.16
CA ASN A 58 -10.69 13.60 3.54
C ASN A 58 -9.64 12.57 3.06
N ARG A 59 -9.55 12.41 1.74
CA ARG A 59 -8.68 11.42 1.06
C ARG A 59 -7.21 11.57 1.46
N THR A 60 -6.70 12.80 1.44
CA THR A 60 -5.30 13.10 1.78
C THR A 60 -4.99 12.77 3.23
N LYS A 61 -5.90 13.11 4.16
CA LYS A 61 -5.72 12.79 5.58
C LYS A 61 -5.74 11.29 5.84
N LEU A 62 -6.65 10.56 5.19
CA LEU A 62 -6.72 9.10 5.32
C LEU A 62 -5.46 8.42 4.79
N GLU A 63 -5.01 8.81 3.60
CA GLU A 63 -3.79 8.25 3.02
C GLU A 63 -2.59 8.49 3.93
N ALA A 64 -2.42 9.73 4.42
CA ALA A 64 -1.36 10.06 5.35
C ALA A 64 -1.48 9.28 6.67
N LEU A 65 -2.69 9.01 7.16
CA LEU A 65 -2.92 8.17 8.34
C LEU A 65 -2.49 6.73 8.08
N LEU A 66 -2.93 6.11 6.98
CA LEU A 66 -2.56 4.74 6.62
C LEU A 66 -1.04 4.60 6.45
N HIS A 67 -0.41 5.55 5.76
CA HIS A 67 1.04 5.54 5.54
C HIS A 67 1.84 5.71 6.83
N ARG A 68 1.32 6.47 7.81
CA ARG A 68 1.92 6.59 9.15
C ARG A 68 1.70 5.32 9.97
N PHE A 69 0.47 4.78 9.95
CA PHE A 69 0.10 3.59 10.71
C PHE A 69 0.95 2.37 10.31
N PHE A 70 1.16 2.18 9.01
CA PHE A 70 1.99 1.10 8.48
C PHE A 70 3.45 1.51 8.25
N ALA A 71 3.93 2.63 8.82
CA ALA A 71 5.28 3.12 8.55
C ALA A 71 6.38 2.11 8.91
N THR A 72 6.17 1.32 9.97
CA THR A 72 7.07 0.23 10.41
C THR A 72 7.14 -0.94 9.43
N ALA A 73 6.15 -1.06 8.54
CA ALA A 73 6.01 -2.11 7.54
C ALA A 73 6.37 -1.63 6.13
N ARG A 74 6.78 -0.37 5.98
CA ARG A 74 7.07 0.21 4.67
C ARG A 74 8.28 -0.49 4.06
N LEU A 75 8.17 -0.83 2.78
CA LEU A 75 9.27 -1.42 2.05
C LEU A 75 10.40 -0.42 1.82
N ASP A 76 11.61 -0.86 2.09
CA ASP A 76 12.83 -0.15 1.73
C ASP A 76 13.42 -0.78 0.46
N VAL A 77 12.85 -0.43 -0.68
CA VAL A 77 13.31 -0.92 -1.99
C VAL A 77 13.65 0.26 -2.89
N GLU A 78 14.84 0.21 -3.48
CA GLU A 78 15.29 1.13 -4.51
C GLU A 78 15.26 0.41 -5.86
N ILE A 79 14.73 1.08 -6.88
CA ILE A 79 14.73 0.60 -8.26
C ILE A 79 15.38 1.64 -9.18
N PRO A 80 16.18 1.23 -10.17
CA PRO A 80 16.69 2.17 -11.16
C PRO A 80 15.56 2.63 -12.09
N ASP A 81 15.55 3.92 -12.43
CA ASP A 81 14.77 4.45 -13.54
C ASP A 81 15.44 4.12 -14.89
N ARG A 82 14.80 4.54 -15.99
CA ARG A 82 15.32 4.34 -17.35
C ARG A 82 16.67 5.03 -17.63
N PHE A 83 17.15 5.91 -16.74
CA PHE A 83 18.44 6.58 -16.81
C PHE A 83 19.43 6.07 -15.74
N GLY A 84 19.08 5.01 -15.02
CA GLY A 84 19.89 4.44 -13.93
C GLY A 84 19.82 5.21 -12.61
N ARG A 85 18.97 6.23 -12.49
CA ARG A 85 18.78 6.96 -11.22
C ARG A 85 17.90 6.13 -10.30
N LYS A 86 18.31 6.01 -9.04
CA LYS A 86 17.53 5.25 -8.05
C LYS A 86 16.27 6.00 -7.65
N VAL A 87 15.15 5.30 -7.67
CA VAL A 87 13.85 5.77 -7.18
C VAL A 87 13.37 4.85 -6.08
N LYS A 88 12.82 5.44 -5.01
CA LYS A 88 12.32 4.73 -3.83
C LYS A 88 10.83 5.04 -3.62
N PRO A 89 9.91 4.17 -4.09
CA PRO A 89 8.49 4.39 -3.90
C PRO A 89 8.10 4.16 -2.44
N ARG A 90 7.29 5.06 -1.87
CA ARG A 90 6.97 5.09 -0.42
C ARG A 90 5.62 4.46 -0.05
N GLU A 91 4.89 4.01 -1.05
CA GLU A 91 3.49 3.58 -0.91
C GLU A 91 3.35 2.06 -0.86
N TRP A 92 4.45 1.32 -0.76
CA TRP A 92 4.47 -0.14 -0.70
C TRP A 92 4.79 -0.63 0.72
N PHE A 93 4.03 -1.61 1.19
CA PHE A 93 4.07 -2.09 2.57
C PHE A 93 3.98 -3.61 2.62
N LEU A 94 4.68 -4.22 3.57
CA LEU A 94 4.58 -5.65 3.90
C LEU A 94 3.45 -5.85 4.93
N VAL A 95 2.22 -5.92 4.43
CA VAL A 95 1.01 -5.99 5.25
C VAL A 95 0.02 -6.93 4.55
N PRO A 96 -0.41 -8.03 5.21
CA PRO A 96 -1.44 -8.91 4.67
C PRO A 96 -2.76 -8.19 4.44
N LEU A 97 -3.53 -8.61 3.43
CA LEU A 97 -4.79 -7.96 3.08
C LEU A 97 -5.80 -7.92 4.24
N HIS A 98 -5.91 -9.02 5.01
CA HIS A 98 -6.83 -9.09 6.14
C HIS A 98 -6.54 -8.06 7.24
N ILE A 99 -5.27 -7.66 7.41
CA ILE A 99 -4.90 -6.59 8.35
C ILE A 99 -5.31 -5.22 7.81
N ILE A 100 -5.20 -5.02 6.51
CA ILE A 100 -5.69 -3.80 5.85
C ILE A 100 -7.21 -3.69 6.03
N ASP A 101 -7.95 -4.79 5.85
CA ASP A 101 -9.39 -4.85 6.09
C ASP A 101 -9.74 -4.47 7.54
N GLU A 102 -9.03 -5.04 8.51
CA GLU A 102 -9.23 -4.72 9.93
C GLU A 102 -8.96 -3.24 10.22
N VAL A 103 -7.86 -2.68 9.70
CA VAL A 103 -7.53 -1.25 9.89
C VAL A 103 -8.59 -0.36 9.27
N VAL A 104 -9.10 -0.69 8.08
CA VAL A 104 -10.20 0.08 7.46
C VAL A 104 -11.47 0.01 8.31
N ALA A 105 -11.81 -1.16 8.88
CA ALA A 105 -12.94 -1.29 9.79
C ALA A 105 -12.76 -0.42 11.05
N ARG A 106 -11.57 -0.47 11.66
CA ARG A 106 -11.25 0.30 12.87
C ARG A 106 -11.14 1.81 12.66
N ILE A 107 -10.84 2.24 11.44
CA ILE A 107 -10.90 3.67 11.07
C ILE A 107 -12.36 4.12 11.01
N LYS A 108 -13.27 3.27 10.53
CA LYS A 108 -14.71 3.60 10.44
C LYS A 108 -15.40 3.66 11.80
N ASP A 109 -14.99 2.82 12.75
CA ASP A 109 -15.52 2.82 14.12
C ASP A 109 -14.68 3.67 15.11
N GLU A 110 -13.67 4.38 14.60
CA GLU A 110 -12.77 5.27 15.34
C GLU A 110 -11.88 4.57 16.40
N SER A 111 -11.92 3.24 16.50
CA SER A 111 -11.13 2.47 17.47
C SER A 111 -9.65 2.32 17.10
N ILE A 112 -9.24 2.69 15.88
CA ILE A 112 -7.86 2.52 15.38
C ILE A 112 -6.81 3.19 16.27
N THR A 113 -7.18 4.22 17.02
CA THR A 113 -6.30 4.95 17.93
C THR A 113 -5.77 4.10 19.09
N SER A 114 -6.42 2.99 19.40
CA SER A 114 -6.02 2.04 20.45
C SER A 114 -5.09 0.94 19.97
N TYR A 115 -4.66 0.96 18.70
CA TYR A 115 -3.91 -0.12 18.08
C TYR A 115 -2.66 0.37 17.35
N VAL A 116 -1.69 -0.52 17.21
CA VAL A 116 -0.51 -0.37 16.35
C VAL A 116 -0.31 -1.62 15.53
N TYR A 117 0.22 -1.46 14.32
CA TYR A 117 0.63 -2.62 13.51
C TYR A 117 1.98 -3.16 13.99
N SER A 118 2.05 -4.46 14.24
CA SER A 118 3.29 -5.20 14.50
C SER A 118 3.68 -6.01 13.27
N PRO A 119 4.76 -5.63 12.55
CA PRO A 119 5.27 -6.40 11.41
C PRO A 119 5.74 -7.80 11.79
N ASN A 120 6.25 -7.99 13.00
CA ASN A 120 6.79 -9.27 13.47
C ASN A 120 5.72 -10.36 13.60
N THR A 121 4.51 -9.96 14.01
CA THR A 121 3.37 -10.87 14.18
C THR A 121 2.34 -10.74 13.07
N ALA A 122 2.56 -9.82 12.13
CA ALA A 122 1.61 -9.42 11.09
C ALA A 122 0.19 -9.19 11.66
N ALA A 123 0.08 -8.45 12.76
CA ALA A 123 -1.16 -8.29 13.52
C ALA A 123 -1.31 -6.89 14.12
N LEU A 124 -2.55 -6.51 14.45
CA LEU A 124 -2.82 -5.33 15.28
C LEU A 124 -2.62 -5.68 16.75
N VAL A 125 -1.80 -4.90 17.43
CA VAL A 125 -1.54 -5.01 18.87
C VAL A 125 -2.16 -3.80 19.54
N LYS A 126 -2.86 -4.04 20.65
CA LYS A 126 -3.43 -2.97 21.45
C LYS A 126 -2.30 -2.19 22.14
N LEU A 127 -2.40 -0.86 22.14
CA LEU A 127 -1.52 0.02 22.91
C LEU A 127 -1.61 -0.24 24.41
#